data_AF-A0A6P4ZLS9-F1
#
_entry.id   AF-A0A6P4ZLS9-F1
#
_cell.length_a   1.000
_cell.length_b   1.000
_cell.length_c   1.000
_cell.angle_alpha   90.00
_cell.angle_beta   90.00
_cell.angle_gamma   90.00
#
_symmetry.space_group_name_H-M   'P 1'
#
loop_
_entity.id
_entity.type
_entity.pdbx_description
1 polymer ?
#
loop_
_entity_poly.entity_id
_entity_poly.type
_entity_poly.pdbx_seq_one_letter_code
_entity_poly.pdbx_strand_id
1 'polypeptide(L)'
;MAGTRAVLLLFLLLGCKADDTDPGTREDEWDPDTMPGTNFDFTVHIAPRTEECFYQYARVGARMAIQYHVINTGIGVASKDRTITLRVVGPRGKPLKREFLKEEGEDDYVIEKAGAYQICLSNGHSRYISKMVYLFVSVSYKEDWDQYSQVLAENVESMQSLGNLTHTMAMVRNRVNYMLSFQNYNRWHFAKDFRMAKISNFYVQFWSILQCVVIIGCAFFQVYFVKKLFNVKTLTPTNKPRC
;
A
#
# COMPACT_ATOMS: atom_id res chain seq x y z
N MET A 1 -20.35 -18.66 -73.96
CA MET A 1 -20.17 -17.97 -72.66
C MET A 1 -20.99 -18.69 -71.60
N ALA A 2 -20.45 -19.71 -70.94
CA ALA A 2 -21.16 -20.51 -69.93
C ALA A 2 -20.19 -21.26 -69.00
N GLY A 3 -19.13 -20.60 -68.53
CA GLY A 3 -18.00 -21.28 -67.85
C GLY A 3 -17.53 -20.68 -66.53
N THR A 4 -18.19 -19.65 -65.99
CA THR A 4 -17.68 -18.91 -64.81
C THR A 4 -18.64 -18.81 -63.63
N ARG A 5 -19.85 -19.40 -63.72
CA ARG A 5 -20.85 -19.37 -62.62
C ARG A 5 -20.88 -20.62 -61.73
N ALA A 6 -20.19 -21.70 -62.11
CA ALA A 6 -20.21 -22.96 -61.35
C ALA A 6 -19.16 -23.03 -60.22
N VAL A 7 -18.11 -22.22 -60.26
CA VAL A 7 -17.00 -22.30 -59.28
C VAL A 7 -17.35 -21.61 -57.95
N LEU A 8 -18.25 -20.62 -57.95
CA LEU A 8 -18.64 -19.90 -56.73
C LEU A 8 -19.60 -20.68 -55.81
N LEU A 9 -20.31 -21.68 -56.33
CA LEU A 9 -21.28 -22.45 -55.54
C LEU A 9 -20.66 -23.63 -54.79
N LEU A 10 -19.48 -24.12 -55.21
CA LEU A 10 -18.81 -25.24 -54.55
C LEU A 10 -18.08 -24.83 -53.26
N PHE A 11 -17.67 -23.56 -53.12
CA PHE A 11 -16.98 -23.07 -51.93
C PHE A 11 -17.90 -22.76 -50.75
N LEU A 12 -19.22 -22.64 -50.97
CA LEU A 12 -20.19 -22.35 -49.90
C LEU A 12 -20.71 -23.59 -49.16
N LEU A 13 -20.44 -24.81 -49.66
CA LEU A 13 -20.96 -26.05 -49.07
C LEU A 13 -19.92 -26.87 -48.27
N LEU A 14 -18.65 -26.46 -48.24
CA LEU A 14 -17.57 -27.17 -47.54
C LEU A 14 -16.99 -26.40 -46.32
N GLY A 15 -17.65 -25.32 -45.90
CA GLY A 15 -17.07 -24.33 -44.97
C GLY A 15 -17.74 -24.16 -43.60
N CYS A 16 -18.60 -25.06 -43.14
CA CYS A 16 -19.06 -25.01 -41.75
C CYS A 16 -19.52 -26.40 -41.28
N LYS A 17 -18.53 -27.26 -40.98
CA LYS A 17 -18.78 -28.29 -39.98
C LYS A 17 -18.77 -27.54 -38.66
N ALA A 18 -19.95 -27.35 -38.08
CA ALA A 18 -20.06 -26.97 -36.68
C ALA A 18 -19.30 -28.05 -35.90
N ASP A 19 -18.19 -27.64 -35.31
CA ASP A 19 -17.47 -28.43 -34.35
C ASP A 19 -18.37 -28.50 -33.12
N ASP A 20 -19.18 -29.57 -33.02
CA ASP A 20 -19.83 -29.96 -31.78
C ASP A 20 -18.74 -30.52 -30.84
N THR A 21 -17.79 -29.65 -30.49
CA THR A 21 -16.97 -29.85 -29.32
C THR A 21 -17.91 -29.61 -28.14
N ASP A 22 -18.15 -30.68 -27.38
CA ASP A 22 -18.69 -30.67 -26.02
C ASP A 22 -18.22 -29.38 -25.30
N PRO A 23 -19.07 -28.61 -24.60
CA PRO A 23 -18.64 -27.41 -23.88
C PRO A 23 -17.81 -27.82 -22.66
N GLY A 24 -16.63 -28.38 -22.91
CA GLY A 24 -15.54 -28.50 -21.99
C GLY A 24 -15.13 -27.09 -21.59
N THR A 25 -15.35 -26.80 -20.32
CA THR A 25 -14.66 -25.80 -19.50
C THR A 25 -13.68 -24.93 -20.28
N ARG A 26 -14.06 -23.68 -20.53
CA ARG A 26 -13.14 -22.63 -20.95
C ARG A 26 -12.03 -22.57 -19.90
N GLU A 27 -10.81 -22.98 -20.23
CA GLU A 27 -9.66 -22.96 -19.32
C GLU A 27 -9.28 -21.53 -18.87
N ASP A 28 -9.84 -20.51 -19.52
CA ASP A 28 -9.71 -19.08 -19.16
C ASP A 28 -10.81 -18.57 -18.21
N GLU A 29 -11.77 -19.41 -17.80
CA GLU A 29 -12.75 -19.06 -16.79
C GLU A 29 -12.05 -18.96 -15.44
N TRP A 30 -12.07 -17.78 -14.81
CA TRP A 30 -11.55 -17.63 -13.45
C TRP A 30 -12.37 -18.54 -12.53
N ASP A 31 -11.83 -19.70 -12.21
CA ASP A 31 -12.43 -20.64 -11.29
C ASP A 31 -11.91 -20.34 -9.88
N PRO A 32 -12.73 -19.75 -9.00
CA PRO A 32 -12.33 -19.52 -7.62
C PRO A 32 -12.03 -20.83 -6.87
N ASP A 33 -12.44 -21.98 -7.41
CA ASP A 33 -12.32 -23.31 -6.83
C ASP A 33 -11.01 -24.05 -7.17
N THR A 34 -10.11 -23.46 -7.98
CA THR A 34 -8.78 -24.04 -8.30
C THR A 34 -7.57 -23.27 -7.75
N MET A 35 -7.77 -22.10 -7.14
CA MET A 35 -6.67 -21.25 -6.66
C MET A 35 -6.08 -21.75 -5.32
N PRO A 36 -4.77 -22.09 -5.22
CA PRO A 36 -4.13 -22.74 -4.05
C PRO A 36 -3.93 -21.83 -2.81
N GLY A 37 -4.66 -20.72 -2.77
CA GLY A 37 -4.48 -19.63 -1.82
C GLY A 37 -4.15 -18.32 -2.52
N THR A 38 -4.62 -17.21 -1.95
CA THR A 38 -4.47 -15.88 -2.55
C THR A 38 -3.91 -14.92 -1.52
N ASN A 39 -2.80 -14.25 -1.84
CA ASN A 39 -2.28 -13.16 -1.02
C ASN A 39 -2.27 -11.90 -1.87
N PHE A 40 -2.88 -10.83 -1.39
CA PHE A 40 -2.85 -9.55 -2.05
C PHE A 40 -2.56 -8.45 -1.05
N ASP A 41 -1.67 -7.55 -1.45
CA ASP A 41 -1.24 -6.45 -0.64
C ASP A 41 -1.09 -5.19 -1.48
N PHE A 42 -1.72 -4.11 -1.04
CA PHE A 42 -1.68 -2.85 -1.75
C PHE A 42 -1.93 -1.68 -0.82
N THR A 43 -1.56 -0.50 -1.28
CA THR A 43 -1.86 0.75 -0.58
C THR A 43 -2.97 1.47 -1.33
N VAL A 44 -4.09 1.74 -0.65
CA VAL A 44 -5.23 2.47 -1.19
C VAL A 44 -5.26 3.90 -0.66
N HIS A 45 -5.59 4.85 -1.54
CA HIS A 45 -5.92 6.21 -1.16
C HIS A 45 -7.44 6.34 -0.96
N ILE A 46 -7.85 6.75 0.23
CA ILE A 46 -9.25 6.89 0.62
C ILE A 46 -9.52 8.37 0.85
N ALA A 47 -10.39 8.94 0.02
CA ALA A 47 -10.78 10.34 0.09
C ALA A 47 -11.52 10.68 1.41
N PRO A 48 -11.67 11.97 1.74
CA PRO A 48 -12.44 12.38 2.92
C PRO A 48 -13.91 11.99 2.79
N ARG A 49 -14.52 11.49 3.86
CA ARG A 49 -15.93 11.05 3.91
C ARG A 49 -16.32 9.95 2.92
N THR A 50 -15.36 9.26 2.30
CA THR A 50 -15.64 8.12 1.42
C THR A 50 -15.34 6.79 2.11
N GLU A 51 -15.88 5.71 1.55
CA GLU A 51 -15.43 4.34 1.84
C GLU A 51 -15.00 3.67 0.54
N GLU A 52 -13.95 2.88 0.62
CA GLU A 52 -13.49 2.02 -0.47
C GLU A 52 -13.71 0.56 -0.06
N CYS A 53 -14.28 -0.25 -0.96
CA CYS A 53 -14.60 -1.64 -0.68
C CYS A 53 -13.94 -2.58 -1.68
N PHE A 54 -13.39 -3.67 -1.17
CA PHE A 54 -12.73 -4.73 -1.90
C PHE A 54 -13.48 -6.03 -1.73
N TYR A 55 -13.48 -6.87 -2.75
CA TYR A 55 -14.18 -8.15 -2.73
C TYR A 55 -13.17 -9.27 -2.88
N GLN A 56 -13.21 -10.22 -1.96
CA GLN A 56 -12.38 -11.42 -2.00
C GLN A 56 -13.24 -12.66 -1.88
N TYR A 57 -13.11 -13.57 -2.85
CA TYR A 57 -13.75 -14.87 -2.75
C TYR A 57 -12.97 -15.79 -1.79
N ALA A 58 -13.69 -16.51 -0.96
CA ALA A 58 -13.14 -17.56 -0.11
C ALA A 58 -14.09 -18.75 -0.03
N ARG A 59 -13.55 -19.97 -0.01
CA ARG A 59 -14.33 -21.20 0.16
C ARG A 59 -14.49 -21.58 1.62
N VAL A 60 -15.42 -22.50 1.88
CA VAL A 60 -15.64 -23.08 3.21
C VAL A 60 -14.34 -23.72 3.70
N GLY A 61 -14.00 -23.48 4.97
CA GLY A 61 -12.80 -24.04 5.61
C GLY A 61 -11.51 -23.26 5.35
N ALA A 62 -11.53 -22.23 4.50
CA ALA A 62 -10.40 -21.33 4.33
C ALA A 62 -10.18 -20.46 5.58
N ARG A 63 -8.93 -20.07 5.82
CA ARG A 63 -8.58 -19.01 6.76
C ARG A 63 -8.30 -17.73 6.00
N MET A 64 -9.11 -16.71 6.26
CA MET A 64 -8.95 -15.38 5.69
C MET A 64 -8.34 -14.45 6.74
N ALA A 65 -7.09 -14.03 6.53
CA ALA A 65 -6.40 -13.04 7.34
C ALA A 65 -6.55 -11.67 6.69
N ILE A 66 -6.97 -10.66 7.45
CA ILE A 66 -7.06 -9.27 7.01
C ILE A 66 -6.23 -8.42 7.95
N GLN A 67 -5.27 -7.70 7.38
CA GLN A 67 -4.44 -6.75 8.12
C GLN A 67 -4.49 -5.39 7.43
N TYR A 68 -4.65 -4.32 8.20
CA TYR A 68 -4.62 -2.96 7.67
C TYR A 68 -3.82 -2.03 8.57
N HIS A 69 -3.15 -1.06 7.93
CA HIS A 69 -2.29 -0.08 8.59
C HIS A 69 -2.44 1.29 7.92
N VAL A 70 -2.73 2.33 8.70
CA VAL A 70 -2.80 3.71 8.18
C VAL A 70 -1.38 4.28 8.05
N ILE A 71 -0.85 4.36 6.82
CA ILE A 71 0.53 4.79 6.55
C ILE A 71 0.65 6.31 6.67
N ASN A 72 -0.21 7.04 5.96
CA ASN A 72 -0.09 8.49 5.83
C ASN A 72 -1.45 9.18 5.77
N THR A 73 -1.51 10.39 6.30
CA THR A 73 -2.71 11.21 6.42
C THR A 73 -2.44 12.57 5.78
N GLY A 74 -2.86 12.78 4.53
CA GLY A 74 -2.71 14.05 3.82
C GLY A 74 -1.28 14.63 3.73
N ILE A 75 -1.15 15.79 3.09
CA ILE A 75 0.15 16.44 2.87
C ILE A 75 0.58 17.19 4.14
N GLY A 76 1.67 16.73 4.76
CA GLY A 76 2.54 17.56 5.61
C GLY A 76 2.13 17.76 7.07
N VAL A 77 1.03 17.17 7.54
CA VAL A 77 0.62 17.27 8.95
C VAL A 77 0.56 15.87 9.54
N ALA A 78 1.25 15.65 10.66
CA ALA A 78 0.96 14.56 11.57
C ALA A 78 -0.47 14.78 12.09
N SER A 79 -1.46 14.42 11.27
CA SER A 79 -2.86 14.58 11.61
C SER A 79 -3.13 13.65 12.78
N LYS A 80 -3.71 14.18 13.85
CA LYS A 80 -4.13 13.39 15.01
C LYS A 80 -5.16 12.32 14.62
N ASP A 81 -5.83 12.49 13.48
CA ASP A 81 -6.79 11.54 12.96
C ASP A 81 -6.13 10.55 12.00
N ARG A 82 -5.49 9.52 12.56
CA ARG A 82 -4.95 8.35 11.85
C ARG A 82 -5.89 7.16 11.91
N THR A 83 -7.17 7.39 12.18
CA THR A 83 -8.12 6.32 12.51
C THR A 83 -8.99 5.96 11.31
N ILE A 84 -9.24 4.69 11.07
CA ILE A 84 -10.17 4.23 10.02
C ILE A 84 -11.19 3.25 10.60
N THR A 85 -12.34 3.13 9.95
CA THR A 85 -13.33 2.11 10.30
C THR A 85 -13.25 0.97 9.29
N LEU A 86 -12.91 -0.23 9.77
CA LEU A 86 -12.96 -1.47 8.99
C LEU A 86 -14.33 -2.10 9.14
N ARG A 87 -14.92 -2.54 8.02
CA ARG A 87 -16.16 -3.32 8.00
C ARG A 87 -16.00 -4.51 7.07
N VAL A 88 -16.13 -5.71 7.63
CA VAL A 88 -16.08 -6.97 6.87
C VAL A 88 -17.49 -7.56 6.82
N VAL A 89 -18.00 -7.78 5.61
CA VAL A 89 -19.34 -8.31 5.36
C VAL A 89 -19.21 -9.62 4.59
N GLY A 90 -19.90 -10.64 5.08
CA GLY A 90 -19.95 -11.95 4.41
C GLY A 90 -20.87 -11.95 3.20
N PRO A 91 -20.86 -13.04 2.41
CA PRO A 91 -21.61 -13.13 1.14
C PRO A 91 -23.13 -12.99 1.26
N ARG A 92 -23.70 -13.19 2.46
CA ARG A 92 -25.14 -12.99 2.73
C ARG A 92 -25.50 -11.60 3.28
N GLY A 93 -24.57 -10.65 3.22
CA GLY A 93 -24.77 -9.30 3.77
C GLY A 93 -24.70 -9.22 5.30
N LYS A 94 -24.41 -10.33 6.01
CA LYS A 94 -24.21 -10.31 7.47
C LYS A 94 -22.81 -9.75 7.78
N PRO A 95 -22.67 -8.68 8.60
CA PRO A 95 -21.37 -8.19 9.02
C PRO A 95 -20.71 -9.22 9.94
N LEU A 96 -19.45 -9.59 9.64
CA LEU A 96 -18.65 -10.46 10.49
C LEU A 96 -18.07 -9.66 11.65
N LYS A 97 -17.42 -8.55 11.31
CA LYS A 97 -16.82 -7.64 12.28
C LYS A 97 -16.84 -6.22 11.75
N ARG A 98 -16.90 -5.30 12.70
CA ARG A 98 -16.75 -3.88 12.45
C ARG A 98 -15.85 -3.29 13.52
N GLU A 99 -14.74 -2.74 13.10
CA GLU A 99 -13.81 -2.03 13.99
C GLU A 99 -13.93 -0.54 13.71
N PHE A 100 -14.15 0.24 14.75
CA PHE A 100 -14.33 1.68 14.64
C PHE A 100 -13.06 2.42 15.04
N LEU A 101 -12.65 3.36 14.19
CA LEU A 101 -11.63 4.36 14.49
C LEU A 101 -10.32 3.78 15.05
N LYS A 102 -9.74 2.78 14.36
CA LYS A 102 -8.42 2.22 14.68
C LYS A 102 -7.36 2.63 13.67
N GLU A 103 -6.11 2.74 14.10
CA GLU A 103 -4.96 3.07 13.23
C GLU A 103 -4.41 1.83 12.50
N GLU A 104 -4.49 0.69 13.17
CA GLU A 104 -4.09 -0.61 12.67
C GLU A 104 -5.03 -1.69 13.21
N GLY A 105 -5.09 -2.82 12.50
CA GLY A 105 -5.81 -3.99 12.95
C GLY A 105 -5.41 -5.22 12.16
N GLU A 106 -5.51 -6.36 12.81
CA GLU A 106 -5.23 -7.68 12.26
C GLU A 106 -6.29 -8.64 12.78
N ASP A 107 -6.97 -9.32 11.86
CA ASP A 107 -8.03 -10.27 12.19
C ASP A 107 -7.99 -11.47 11.26
N ASP A 108 -8.11 -12.65 11.88
CA ASP A 108 -8.23 -13.92 11.18
C ASP A 108 -9.66 -14.46 11.29
N TYR A 109 -10.21 -14.87 10.15
CA TYR A 109 -11.55 -15.44 10.04
C TYR A 109 -11.47 -16.85 9.48
N VAL A 110 -12.17 -17.79 10.14
CA VAL A 110 -12.45 -19.10 9.56
C VAL A 110 -13.74 -19.00 8.73
N ILE A 111 -13.66 -19.37 7.47
CA ILE A 111 -14.74 -19.17 6.50
C ILE A 111 -15.77 -20.28 6.63
N GLU A 112 -16.94 -19.95 7.18
CA GLU A 112 -18.06 -20.89 7.33
C GLU A 112 -18.85 -21.10 6.03
N LYS A 113 -18.85 -20.11 5.13
CA LYS A 113 -19.66 -20.12 3.92
C LYS A 113 -18.86 -19.61 2.74
N ALA A 114 -18.87 -20.38 1.65
CA ALA A 114 -18.24 -19.96 0.42
C ALA A 114 -18.93 -18.72 -0.16
N GLY A 115 -18.13 -17.82 -0.75
CA GLY A 115 -18.62 -16.66 -1.47
C GLY A 115 -17.67 -15.47 -1.42
N ALA A 116 -18.11 -14.35 -2.00
CA ALA A 116 -17.38 -13.10 -1.98
C ALA A 116 -17.59 -12.35 -0.65
N TYR A 117 -16.50 -12.16 0.08
CA TYR A 117 -16.42 -11.32 1.27
C TYR A 117 -16.10 -9.89 0.87
N GLN A 118 -16.85 -8.94 1.41
CA GLN A 118 -16.68 -7.52 1.16
C GLN A 118 -15.90 -6.90 2.33
N ILE A 119 -14.77 -6.28 2.02
CA ILE A 119 -13.86 -5.64 2.97
C ILE A 119 -13.89 -4.14 2.67
N CYS A 120 -14.51 -3.37 3.55
CA CYS A 120 -14.67 -1.92 3.37
C CYS A 120 -13.83 -1.13 4.38
N LEU A 121 -13.10 -0.16 3.87
CA LEU A 121 -12.30 0.80 4.63
C LEU A 121 -12.97 2.17 4.52
N SER A 122 -13.49 2.69 5.64
CA SER A 122 -14.27 3.92 5.66
C SER A 122 -13.54 5.07 6.36
N ASN A 123 -13.34 6.16 5.63
CA ASN A 123 -12.81 7.43 6.13
C ASN A 123 -13.93 8.45 6.43
N GLY A 124 -15.04 7.98 7.02
CA GLY A 124 -16.19 8.82 7.36
C GLY A 124 -15.91 9.91 8.40
N HIS A 125 -14.91 9.72 9.26
CA HIS A 125 -14.59 10.65 10.35
C HIS A 125 -13.82 11.89 9.88
N SER A 126 -12.90 11.73 8.92
CA SER A 126 -12.12 12.87 8.41
C SER A 126 -12.95 13.69 7.42
N ARG A 127 -13.16 14.96 7.75
CA ARG A 127 -13.92 15.88 6.88
C ARG A 127 -13.13 16.37 5.66
N TYR A 128 -11.82 16.53 5.79
CA TYR A 128 -10.98 17.22 4.80
C TYR A 128 -9.69 16.49 4.43
N ILE A 129 -9.32 15.47 5.20
CA ILE A 129 -8.02 14.80 5.08
C ILE A 129 -8.24 13.41 4.48
N SER A 130 -7.56 13.14 3.38
CA SER A 130 -7.49 11.80 2.79
C SER A 130 -6.49 10.93 3.54
N LYS A 131 -6.75 9.62 3.57
CA LYS A 131 -5.88 8.63 4.23
C LYS A 131 -5.31 7.67 3.21
N MET A 132 -4.05 7.29 3.37
CA MET A 132 -3.44 6.18 2.65
C MET A 132 -3.32 5.00 3.60
N VAL A 133 -3.94 3.89 3.22
CA VAL A 133 -4.06 2.69 4.04
C VAL A 133 -3.44 1.52 3.29
N TYR A 134 -2.51 0.84 3.95
CA TYR A 134 -2.02 -0.46 3.52
C TYR A 134 -3.06 -1.50 3.89
N LEU A 135 -3.46 -2.32 2.94
CA LEU A 135 -4.35 -3.45 3.13
C LEU A 135 -3.63 -4.71 2.66
N PHE A 136 -3.55 -5.69 3.54
CA PHE A 136 -3.10 -7.03 3.26
C PHE A 136 -4.24 -7.99 3.53
N VAL A 137 -4.52 -8.87 2.57
CA VAL A 137 -5.50 -9.93 2.74
C VAL A 137 -4.92 -11.22 2.19
N SER A 138 -5.05 -12.27 3.00
CA SER A 138 -4.61 -13.60 2.66
C SER A 138 -5.76 -14.57 2.82
N VAL A 139 -6.02 -15.37 1.80
CA VAL A 139 -6.92 -16.53 1.86
C VAL A 139 -6.05 -17.77 1.75
N SER A 140 -6.02 -18.55 2.81
CA SER A 140 -5.24 -19.78 2.92
C SER A 140 -6.13 -20.99 3.13
N TYR A 141 -5.82 -22.08 2.44
CA TYR A 141 -6.52 -23.36 2.58
C TYR A 141 -5.63 -24.31 3.37
N LYS A 142 -6.18 -24.91 4.44
CA LYS A 142 -5.40 -25.78 5.33
C LYS A 142 -4.87 -27.02 4.59
N GLU A 143 -5.69 -27.58 3.69
CA GLU A 143 -5.36 -28.78 2.91
C GLU A 143 -4.18 -28.54 1.96
N ASP A 144 -4.15 -27.38 1.28
CA ASP A 144 -3.07 -27.01 0.36
C ASP A 144 -1.74 -26.79 1.10
N TRP A 145 -1.77 -26.21 2.30
CA TRP A 145 -0.58 -26.06 3.15
C TRP A 145 -0.04 -27.40 3.62
N ASP A 146 -0.91 -28.32 4.02
CA ASP A 146 -0.52 -29.65 4.46
C ASP A 146 0.09 -30.44 3.28
N GLN A 147 -0.47 -30.35 2.07
CA GLN A 147 0.10 -30.95 0.86
C GLN A 147 1.44 -30.30 0.46
N TYR A 148 1.54 -28.98 0.47
CA TYR A 148 2.77 -28.26 0.15
C TYR A 148 3.90 -28.59 1.14
N SER A 149 3.58 -28.69 2.44
CA SER A 149 4.55 -29.08 3.46
C SER A 149 5.05 -30.52 3.28
N GLN A 150 4.20 -31.44 2.85
CA GLN A 150 4.58 -32.83 2.53
C GLN A 150 5.48 -32.90 1.30
N VAL A 151 5.16 -32.18 0.23
CA VAL A 151 6.00 -32.11 -0.99
C VAL A 151 7.36 -31.48 -0.67
N LEU A 152 7.41 -30.43 0.16
CA LEU A 152 8.67 -29.87 0.63
C LEU A 152 9.48 -30.87 1.44
N ALA A 153 8.85 -31.62 2.34
CA ALA A 153 9.51 -32.64 3.14
C ALA A 153 10.10 -33.75 2.25
N GLU A 154 9.35 -34.23 1.26
CA GLU A 154 9.79 -35.26 0.30
C GLU A 154 10.94 -34.76 -0.59
N ASN A 155 10.89 -33.51 -1.05
CA ASN A 155 11.98 -32.90 -1.80
C ASN A 155 13.25 -32.74 -0.96
N VAL A 156 13.13 -32.41 0.33
CA VAL A 156 14.27 -32.32 1.24
C VAL A 156 14.87 -33.71 1.51
N GLU A 157 14.03 -34.73 1.67
CA GLU A 157 14.45 -36.12 1.92
C GLU A 157 15.13 -36.74 0.69
N SER A 158 14.60 -36.51 -0.52
CA SER A 158 15.23 -36.98 -1.77
C SER A 158 16.57 -36.28 -2.06
N MET A 159 16.73 -35.00 -1.70
CA MET A 159 18.04 -34.32 -1.76
C MET A 159 19.04 -34.85 -0.71
N GLN A 160 18.58 -35.41 0.41
CA GLN A 160 19.44 -36.01 1.44
C GLN A 160 20.05 -37.35 1.02
N SER A 161 19.48 -38.05 0.01
CA SER A 161 20.02 -39.33 -0.49
C SER A 161 21.39 -39.21 -1.20
N LEU A 162 21.92 -38.00 -1.38
CA LEU A 162 23.28 -37.71 -1.86
C LEU A 162 24.14 -37.13 -0.72
N GLY A 163 24.39 -37.95 0.31
CA GLY A 163 24.62 -37.52 1.70
C GLY A 163 25.83 -36.64 2.06
N ASN A 164 26.90 -36.54 1.25
CA ASN A 164 28.13 -35.81 1.68
C ASN A 164 28.41 -34.48 0.96
N LEU A 165 28.11 -34.36 -0.33
CA LEU A 165 28.29 -33.08 -1.06
C LEU A 165 27.07 -32.17 -0.92
N THR A 166 25.87 -32.76 -0.80
CA THR A 166 24.62 -32.00 -0.71
C THR A 166 24.46 -31.35 0.66
N HIS A 167 24.95 -31.98 1.72
CA HIS A 167 24.87 -31.44 3.08
C HIS A 167 25.64 -30.12 3.24
N THR A 168 26.86 -30.04 2.71
CA THR A 168 27.68 -28.82 2.77
C THR A 168 27.08 -27.71 1.90
N MET A 169 26.58 -28.05 0.70
CA MET A 169 25.93 -27.10 -0.21
C MET A 169 24.59 -26.59 0.34
N ALA A 170 23.80 -27.43 1.00
CA ALA A 170 22.57 -27.05 1.69
C ALA A 170 22.86 -26.11 2.87
N MET A 171 23.89 -26.39 3.67
CA MET A 171 24.34 -25.53 4.77
C MET A 171 24.77 -24.15 4.28
N VAL A 172 25.56 -24.08 3.21
CA VAL A 172 25.96 -22.81 2.60
C VAL A 172 24.75 -22.05 2.08
N ARG A 173 23.84 -22.73 1.36
CA ARG A 173 22.61 -22.12 0.83
C ARG A 173 21.74 -21.54 1.95
N ASN A 174 21.54 -22.28 3.05
CA ASN A 174 20.79 -21.81 4.20
C ASN A 174 21.43 -20.57 4.83
N ARG A 175 22.76 -20.56 4.99
CA ARG A 175 23.50 -19.41 5.51
C ARG A 175 23.42 -18.19 4.59
N VAL A 176 23.48 -18.40 3.27
CA VAL A 176 23.33 -17.33 2.27
C VAL A 176 21.92 -16.75 2.31
N ASN A 177 20.89 -17.60 2.34
CA ASN A 177 19.50 -17.16 2.43
C ASN A 177 19.23 -16.38 3.73
N TYR A 178 19.78 -16.85 4.85
CA TYR A 178 19.72 -16.13 6.12
C TYR A 178 20.39 -14.75 6.03
N MET A 179 21.60 -14.69 5.46
CA MET A 179 22.33 -13.44 5.28
C MET A 179 21.57 -12.45 4.38
N LEU A 180 21.02 -12.91 3.26
CA LEU A 180 20.22 -12.07 2.35
C LEU A 180 18.97 -11.53 3.04
N SER A 181 18.28 -12.38 3.80
CA SER A 181 17.10 -11.98 4.57
C SER A 181 17.47 -10.90 5.61
N PHE A 182 18.59 -11.09 6.32
CA PHE A 182 19.10 -10.13 7.29
C PHE A 182 19.52 -8.80 6.65
N GLN A 183 20.19 -8.83 5.49
CA GLN A 183 20.55 -7.63 4.75
C GLN A 183 19.31 -6.86 4.28
N ASN A 184 18.30 -7.55 3.76
CA ASN A 184 17.04 -6.93 3.33
C ASN A 184 16.32 -6.27 4.50
N TYR A 185 16.26 -6.96 5.65
CA TYR A 185 15.69 -6.43 6.88
C TYR A 185 16.40 -5.13 7.30
N ASN A 186 17.73 -5.15 7.44
CA ASN A 186 18.50 -3.98 7.83
C ASN A 186 18.36 -2.82 6.83
N ARG A 187 18.28 -3.11 5.53
CA ARG A 187 18.11 -2.09 4.49
C ARG A 187 16.77 -1.36 4.63
N TRP A 188 15.69 -2.08 4.91
CA TRP A 188 14.37 -1.48 5.14
C TRP A 188 14.35 -0.59 6.39
N HIS A 189 14.94 -1.08 7.49
CA HIS A 189 15.08 -0.31 8.73
C HIS A 189 15.91 0.96 8.55
N PHE A 190 17.10 0.86 7.94
CA PHE A 190 17.96 2.01 7.69
C PHE A 190 17.28 3.06 6.80
N ALA A 191 16.57 2.63 5.75
CA ALA A 191 15.84 3.56 4.87
C ALA A 191 14.74 4.33 5.62
N LYS A 192 14.01 3.65 6.50
CA LYS A 192 12.98 4.26 7.35
C LYS A 192 13.59 5.27 8.33
N ASP A 193 14.62 4.85 9.07
CA ASP A 193 15.24 5.68 10.12
C ASP A 193 15.95 6.90 9.52
N PHE A 194 16.62 6.72 8.38
CA PHE A 194 17.24 7.82 7.63
C PHE A 194 16.21 8.85 7.16
N ARG A 195 15.04 8.41 6.66
CA ARG A 195 13.96 9.31 6.24
C ARG A 195 13.44 10.13 7.43
N MET A 196 13.25 9.48 8.59
CA MET A 196 12.79 10.15 9.81
C MET A 196 13.79 11.22 10.26
N ALA A 197 15.08 10.91 10.28
CA ALA A 197 16.13 11.86 10.65
C ALA A 197 16.20 13.07 9.69
N LYS A 198 16.06 12.84 8.37
CA LYS A 198 16.12 13.90 7.35
C LYS A 198 14.97 14.90 7.48
N ILE A 199 13.74 14.43 7.70
CA ILE A 199 12.56 15.30 7.83
C ILE A 199 12.69 16.19 9.09
N SER A 200 13.09 15.60 10.22
CA SER A 200 13.29 16.33 11.47
C SER A 200 14.38 17.40 11.35
N ASN A 201 15.52 17.06 10.74
CA ASN A 201 16.62 18.01 10.58
C ASN A 201 16.22 19.18 9.66
N PHE A 202 15.52 18.91 8.56
CA PHE A 202 15.05 19.96 7.65
C PHE A 202 14.09 20.94 8.35
N TYR A 203 13.14 20.44 9.13
CA TYR A 203 12.20 21.26 9.89
C TYR A 203 12.92 22.18 10.88
N VAL A 204 13.82 21.63 11.72
CA VAL A 204 14.56 22.40 12.72
C VAL A 204 15.45 23.44 12.05
N GLN A 205 16.17 23.06 10.99
CA GLN A 205 17.06 23.96 10.25
C GLN A 205 16.29 25.12 9.61
N PHE A 206 15.13 24.85 9.01
CA PHE A 206 14.29 25.89 8.39
C PHE A 206 13.83 26.93 9.41
N TRP A 207 13.29 26.50 10.54
CA TRP A 207 12.83 27.41 11.60
C TRP A 207 13.99 28.19 12.24
N SER A 208 15.16 27.56 12.38
CA SER A 208 16.36 28.22 12.92
C SER A 208 16.87 29.33 12.00
N ILE A 209 16.94 29.06 10.68
CA ILE A 209 17.32 30.06 9.68
C ILE A 209 16.31 31.23 9.66
N LEU A 210 15.01 30.93 9.71
CA LEU A 210 13.97 31.96 9.74
C LEU A 210 14.14 32.88 10.97
N GLN A 211 14.40 32.31 12.15
CA GLN A 211 14.63 33.09 13.37
C GLN A 211 15.87 33.97 13.26
N CYS A 212 16.98 33.45 12.73
CA CYS A 212 18.19 34.26 12.49
C CYS A 212 17.91 35.47 11.58
N VAL A 213 17.13 35.28 10.50
CA VAL A 213 16.73 36.37 9.60
C VAL A 213 15.89 37.43 10.33
N VAL A 214 14.95 37.01 11.18
CA VAL A 214 14.10 37.93 11.97
C VAL A 214 14.95 38.75 12.94
N ILE A 215 15.91 38.14 13.64
CA ILE A 215 16.81 38.86 14.57
C ILE A 215 17.62 39.93 13.83
N ILE A 216 18.20 39.58 12.67
CA ILE A 216 18.96 40.51 11.84
C ILE A 216 18.05 41.65 11.36
N GLY A 217 16.83 41.34 10.90
CA GLY A 217 15.84 42.34 10.48
C GLY A 217 15.46 43.31 11.60
N CYS A 218 15.23 42.81 12.82
CA CYS A 218 14.98 43.63 13.99
C CYS A 218 16.15 44.56 14.32
N ALA A 219 17.40 44.06 14.26
CA ALA A 219 18.59 44.89 14.49
C ALA A 219 18.71 46.04 13.47
N PHE A 220 18.47 45.76 12.18
CA PHE A 220 18.42 46.80 11.14
C PHE A 220 17.31 47.82 11.41
N PHE A 221 16.12 47.36 11.79
CA PHE A 221 14.98 48.22 12.06
C PHE A 221 15.23 49.14 13.27
N GLN A 222 15.83 48.60 14.33
CA GLN A 222 16.25 49.35 15.51
C GLN A 222 17.23 50.48 15.15
N VAL A 223 18.28 50.16 14.38
CA VAL A 223 19.28 51.17 13.96
C VAL A 223 18.67 52.23 13.04
N TYR A 224 17.81 51.83 12.10
CA TYR A 224 17.12 52.75 11.19
C TYR A 224 16.24 53.74 11.96
N PHE A 225 15.44 53.23 12.91
CA PHE A 225 14.53 54.06 13.70
C PHE A 225 15.29 55.05 14.58
N VAL A 226 16.36 54.61 15.25
CA VAL A 226 17.25 55.48 16.04
C VAL A 226 17.85 56.57 15.17
N LYS A 227 18.41 56.23 14.00
CA LYS A 227 18.96 57.23 13.07
C LYS A 227 17.90 58.22 12.60
N LYS A 228 16.67 57.76 12.31
CA LYS A 228 15.57 58.62 11.87
C LYS A 228 15.10 59.58 12.97
N LEU A 229 15.04 59.12 14.22
CA LEU A 229 14.62 59.94 15.36
C LEU A 229 15.62 61.07 15.66
N PHE A 230 16.93 60.79 15.55
CA PHE A 230 17.98 61.79 15.80
C PHE A 230 18.31 62.66 14.59
N ASN A 231 17.80 62.35 13.39
CA ASN A 231 17.97 63.18 12.19
C ASN A 231 16.87 64.25 12.11
N VAL A 232 16.76 65.06 13.16
CA VAL A 232 15.92 66.26 13.16
C VAL A 232 16.72 67.35 12.48
N LYS A 233 16.19 67.93 11.40
CA LYS A 233 16.81 69.08 10.72
C LYS A 233 16.96 70.20 11.75
N THR A 234 18.20 70.54 12.12
CA THR A 234 18.49 71.77 12.84
C THR A 234 18.06 72.92 11.92
N LEU A 235 16.89 73.51 12.21
CA LEU A 235 16.52 74.79 11.62
C LEU A 235 17.59 75.78 12.10
N THR A 236 18.46 76.18 11.18
CA THR A 236 19.43 77.24 11.36
C THR A 236 18.69 78.45 11.96
N PRO A 237 19.13 79.05 13.08
CA PRO A 237 18.52 80.26 13.59
C PRO A 237 18.79 81.39 12.60
N THR A 238 17.86 81.62 11.68
CA THR A 238 17.87 82.78 10.80
C THR A 238 17.42 84.00 11.59
N ASN A 239 18.22 85.06 11.46
CA ASN A 239 17.98 86.46 11.82
C ASN A 239 18.28 86.93 13.25
N LYS A 240 19.53 87.39 13.36
CA LYS A 240 20.02 88.53 14.17
C LYS A 240 19.00 89.69 14.27
N PRO A 241 18.59 90.13 15.47
CA PRO A 241 18.03 91.47 15.62
C PRO A 241 19.16 92.51 15.53
N ARG A 242 18.99 93.50 14.65
CA ARG A 242 19.79 94.74 14.66
C ARG A 242 19.29 95.59 15.83
N CYS A 243 20.19 96.01 16.70
CA CYS A 243 20.04 97.24 17.46
C CYS A 243 20.59 98.38 16.63
#